data_AF-A0A712B8N6-F1
#
_entry.id   AF-A0A712B8N6-F1
#
_cell.length_a   1.000
_cell.length_b   1.000
_cell.length_c   1.000
_cell.angle_alpha   90.00
_cell.angle_beta   90.00
_cell.angle_gamma   90.00
#
_symmetry.space_group_name_H-M   'P 1'
#
loop_
_entity.id
_entity.type
_entity.pdbx_description
1 polymer ?
#
loop_
_entity_poly.entity_id
_entity_poly.type
_entity_poly.pdbx_seq_one_letter_code
_entity_poly.pdbx_strand_id
1 'polypeptide(L)'
;PKDIPRYLVQPCPEDSVFRPLMVRLCAGTDNSYGETGPENPFLTFALVSAFCEQDIFFPFLKTCLKQSMADQVATVINRNVSENWTIHRVAGELYVSVSLLKKKLKEENTSYTRILLECRMKKASELIVMQEGAVKKVAYQCGYSSVPYFISQFRKYYGYTPSRCKPDGNLFYSFIAK
;
A
#
# COMPACT_ATOMS: atom_id res chain seq x y z
N PRO A 1 -22.71 9.54 -1.09
CA PRO A 1 -21.49 10.38 -0.99
C PRO A 1 -21.89 11.84 -0.74
N LYS A 2 -22.20 12.17 0.52
CA LYS A 2 -22.42 13.56 0.95
C LYS A 2 -21.08 14.03 1.52
N ASP A 3 -20.65 15.22 1.13
CA ASP A 3 -19.38 15.86 1.46
C ASP A 3 -18.18 15.55 0.55
N ILE A 4 -18.39 15.57 -0.78
CA ILE A 4 -17.29 15.89 -1.69
C ILE A 4 -17.17 17.42 -1.72
N PRO A 5 -16.06 18.02 -1.27
CA PRO A 5 -15.90 19.47 -1.26
C PRO A 5 -16.07 20.06 -2.67
N ARG A 6 -16.82 21.17 -2.79
CA ARG A 6 -17.16 21.79 -4.09
C ARG A 6 -15.96 22.07 -4.99
N TYR A 7 -14.78 22.33 -4.43
CA TYR A 7 -13.54 22.58 -5.18
C TYR A 7 -13.00 21.33 -5.90
N LEU A 8 -13.31 20.12 -5.43
CA LEU A 8 -12.99 18.86 -6.14
C LEU A 8 -13.94 18.57 -7.30
N VAL A 9 -14.99 19.37 -7.45
CA VAL A 9 -16.04 19.21 -8.49
C VAL A 9 -16.12 20.44 -9.39
N GLN A 10 -15.22 21.42 -9.23
CA GLN A 10 -15.17 22.57 -10.11
C GLN A 10 -14.72 22.14 -11.51
N PRO A 11 -15.46 22.53 -12.57
CA PRO A 11 -15.03 22.28 -13.94
C PRO A 11 -13.67 22.91 -14.17
N CYS A 12 -12.71 22.14 -14.70
CA CYS A 12 -11.44 22.69 -15.16
C CYS A 12 -11.73 23.72 -16.27
N PRO A 13 -11.33 25.01 -16.11
CA PRO A 13 -11.59 26.05 -17.10
C PRO A 13 -11.13 25.62 -18.49
N GLU A 14 -11.87 26.01 -19.54
CA GLU A 14 -11.55 25.58 -20.91
C GLU A 14 -10.17 26.05 -21.37
N ASP A 15 -9.77 27.24 -20.92
CA ASP A 15 -8.50 27.88 -21.25
C ASP A 15 -7.35 27.46 -20.30
N SER A 16 -7.60 26.51 -19.41
CA SER A 16 -6.60 26.04 -18.47
C SER A 16 -5.51 25.25 -19.19
N VAL A 17 -4.25 25.64 -19.00
CA VAL A 17 -3.07 24.86 -19.43
C VAL A 17 -3.07 23.44 -18.84
N PHE A 18 -3.85 23.21 -17.77
CA PHE A 18 -4.01 21.91 -17.11
C PHE A 18 -5.07 21.03 -17.78
N ARG A 19 -5.93 21.56 -18.66
CA ARG A 19 -7.00 20.78 -19.32
C ARG A 19 -6.46 19.60 -20.14
N PRO A 20 -5.44 19.75 -21.00
CA PRO A 20 -4.83 18.60 -21.70
C PRO A 20 -4.26 17.56 -20.74
N LEU A 21 -3.74 17.99 -19.59
CA LEU A 21 -3.20 17.14 -18.53
C LEU A 21 -4.31 16.35 -17.82
N MET A 22 -5.41 17.03 -17.46
CA MET A 22 -6.59 16.43 -16.84
C MET A 22 -7.25 15.41 -17.77
N VAL A 23 -7.35 15.70 -19.08
CA VAL A 23 -7.86 14.76 -20.07
C VAL A 23 -6.98 13.51 -20.13
N ARG A 24 -5.64 13.65 -20.12
CA ARG A 24 -4.70 12.51 -20.08
C ARG A 24 -4.78 11.70 -18.78
N LEU A 25 -5.08 12.35 -17.64
CA LEU A 25 -5.27 11.69 -16.35
C LEU A 25 -6.61 10.96 -16.25
N CYS A 26 -7.69 11.54 -16.78
CA CYS A 26 -9.04 10.98 -16.74
C CYS A 26 -9.30 9.93 -17.83
N ALA A 27 -8.56 9.96 -18.94
CA ALA A 27 -8.68 8.99 -20.03
C ALA A 27 -8.23 7.57 -19.65
N GLY A 28 -7.69 7.37 -18.44
CA GLY A 28 -7.12 6.09 -18.03
C GLY A 28 -5.81 5.85 -18.76
N THR A 29 -4.86 5.24 -18.05
CA THR A 29 -3.73 4.58 -18.69
C THR A 29 -4.29 3.42 -19.52
N ASP A 30 -4.69 3.68 -20.77
CA ASP A 30 -4.82 2.63 -21.78
C ASP A 30 -3.44 2.03 -21.96
N ASN A 31 -3.24 0.92 -21.24
CA ASN A 31 -1.98 0.28 -20.94
C ASN A 31 -1.42 -0.45 -22.17
N SER A 32 -1.06 0.31 -23.20
CA SER A 32 -0.45 -0.19 -24.44
C SER A 32 1.04 0.11 -24.57
N TYR A 33 1.64 0.84 -23.62
CA TYR A 33 3.09 1.03 -23.52
C TYR A 33 3.55 0.76 -22.09
N GLY A 34 4.38 -0.27 -21.95
CA GLY A 34 4.82 -0.87 -20.69
C GLY A 34 5.80 -0.04 -19.88
N GLU A 35 5.36 1.11 -19.36
CA GLU A 35 6.07 1.83 -18.30
C GLU A 35 5.13 2.14 -17.13
N THR A 36 4.85 1.11 -16.33
CA THR A 36 4.34 1.30 -14.96
C THR A 36 5.51 1.64 -14.04
N GLY A 37 5.92 2.91 -14.04
CA GLY A 37 6.75 3.49 -12.99
C GLY A 37 5.90 4.28 -11.99
N PRO A 38 6.25 4.31 -10.69
CA PRO A 38 5.58 5.17 -9.74
C PRO A 38 6.03 6.61 -10.02
N GLU A 39 5.07 7.53 -10.08
CA GLU A 39 5.30 8.98 -10.01
C GLU A 39 5.94 9.60 -11.25
N ASN A 40 5.12 10.08 -12.18
CA ASN A 40 5.57 11.09 -13.14
C ASN A 40 5.74 12.41 -12.35
N PRO A 41 6.98 12.83 -12.01
CA PRO A 41 7.19 13.95 -11.10
C PRO A 41 6.66 15.24 -11.71
N PHE A 42 6.64 15.34 -13.05
CA PHE A 42 6.09 16.49 -13.75
C PHE A 42 4.58 16.63 -13.53
N LEU A 43 3.84 15.54 -13.36
CA LEU A 43 2.42 15.58 -13.03
C LEU A 43 2.18 16.03 -11.59
N THR A 44 2.98 15.54 -10.64
CA THR A 44 2.90 15.99 -9.25
C THR A 44 3.31 17.45 -9.12
N PHE A 45 4.38 17.88 -9.79
CA PHE A 45 4.80 19.29 -9.83
C PHE A 45 3.77 20.18 -10.53
N ALA A 46 3.16 19.75 -11.64
CA ALA A 46 2.12 20.51 -12.33
C ALA A 46 0.85 20.65 -11.47
N LEU A 47 0.41 19.58 -10.80
CA LEU A 47 -0.71 19.62 -9.86
C LEU A 47 -0.40 20.54 -8.67
N VAL A 48 0.78 20.41 -8.07
CA VAL A 48 1.21 21.30 -6.98
C VAL A 48 1.24 22.76 -7.47
N SER A 49 1.80 23.04 -8.65
CA SER A 49 1.84 24.39 -9.23
C SER A 49 0.44 24.94 -9.56
N ALA A 50 -0.47 24.11 -10.06
CA ALA A 50 -1.84 24.52 -10.42
C ALA A 50 -2.67 24.95 -9.20
N PHE A 51 -2.41 24.29 -8.07
CA PHE A 51 -3.22 24.44 -6.86
C PHE A 51 -2.47 25.15 -5.72
N CYS A 52 -1.19 25.49 -5.88
CA CYS A 52 -0.38 26.18 -4.87
C CYS A 52 -0.96 27.54 -4.46
N GLU A 53 -1.68 28.20 -5.38
CA GLU A 53 -2.33 29.50 -5.14
C GLU A 53 -3.67 29.37 -4.39
N GLN A 54 -4.17 28.15 -4.16
CA GLN A 54 -5.39 27.94 -3.39
C GLN A 54 -5.07 27.74 -1.91
N ASP A 55 -5.63 28.59 -1.05
CA ASP A 55 -5.44 28.54 0.41
C ASP A 55 -5.78 27.18 1.06
N ILE A 56 -6.65 26.40 0.40
CA ILE A 56 -7.15 25.11 0.88
C ILE A 56 -6.26 23.94 0.44
N PHE A 57 -5.42 24.13 -0.59
CA PHE A 57 -4.61 23.05 -1.16
C PHE A 57 -3.60 22.48 -0.17
N PHE A 58 -2.87 23.32 0.57
CA PHE A 58 -1.91 22.85 1.56
C PHE A 58 -2.55 22.11 2.75
N PRO A 59 -3.64 22.61 3.38
CA PRO A 59 -4.40 21.86 4.38
C PRO A 59 -4.94 20.52 3.86
N PHE A 60 -5.46 20.51 2.62
CA PHE A 60 -5.93 19.30 1.95
C PHE A 60 -4.78 18.30 1.75
N LEU A 61 -3.68 18.74 1.14
CA LEU A 61 -2.49 17.94 0.90
C LEU A 61 -1.94 17.39 2.22
N LYS A 62 -1.84 18.21 3.26
CA LYS A 62 -1.41 17.77 4.61
C LYS A 62 -2.34 16.72 5.21
N THR A 63 -3.64 16.78 4.93
CA THR A 63 -4.61 15.79 5.38
C THR A 63 -4.48 14.49 4.59
N CYS A 64 -4.32 14.57 3.27
CA CYS A 64 -4.13 13.42 2.39
C CYS A 64 -2.79 12.71 2.63
N LEU A 65 -1.74 13.46 2.94
CA LEU A 65 -0.40 12.94 3.24
C LEU A 65 -0.23 12.51 4.69
N LYS A 66 -1.25 12.69 5.54
CA LYS A 66 -1.17 12.27 6.94
C LYS A 66 -1.16 10.75 7.01
N GLN A 67 0.02 10.20 7.30
CA GLN A 67 0.19 8.76 7.46
C GLN A 67 -0.59 8.26 8.69
N SER A 68 -1.40 7.22 8.50
CA SER A 68 -2.13 6.57 9.61
C SER A 68 -1.16 5.84 10.55
N MET A 69 -1.59 5.48 11.75
CA MET A 69 -0.77 4.68 12.65
C MET A 69 -0.50 3.30 12.04
N ALA A 70 -1.48 2.71 11.34
CA ALA A 70 -1.32 1.46 10.62
C ALA A 70 -0.23 1.53 9.54
N ASP A 71 -0.21 2.63 8.76
CA ASP A 71 0.78 2.83 7.71
C ASP A 71 2.19 3.03 8.28
N GLN A 72 2.31 3.75 9.41
CA GLN A 72 3.59 3.90 10.12
C GLN A 72 4.11 2.54 10.61
N VAL A 73 3.24 1.72 11.21
CA VAL A 73 3.59 0.37 11.65
C VAL A 73 4.00 -0.51 10.47
N ALA A 74 3.24 -0.48 9.37
CA ALA A 74 3.56 -1.24 8.17
C ALA A 74 4.91 -0.80 7.58
N THR A 75 5.19 0.50 7.55
CA THR A 75 6.47 1.07 7.08
C THR A 75 7.63 0.52 7.89
N VAL A 76 7.53 0.51 9.22
CA VAL A 76 8.57 -0.04 10.11
C VAL A 76 8.79 -1.53 9.82
N ILE A 77 7.73 -2.32 9.75
CA ILE A 77 7.80 -3.77 9.52
C ILE A 77 8.40 -4.08 8.14
N ASN A 78 8.02 -3.33 7.11
CA ASN A 78 8.46 -3.56 5.73
C ASN A 78 9.94 -3.27 5.49
N ARG A 79 10.62 -2.50 6.36
CA ARG A 79 12.09 -2.35 6.31
C ARG A 79 12.79 -3.70 6.39
N ASN A 80 12.28 -4.60 7.23
CA ASN A 80 12.75 -5.99 7.33
C ASN A 80 11.63 -6.91 7.82
N VAL A 81 10.85 -7.45 6.89
CA VAL A 81 9.70 -8.33 7.20
C VAL A 81 10.12 -9.64 7.90
N SER A 82 11.36 -10.08 7.66
CA SER A 82 11.89 -11.34 8.21
C SER A 82 12.21 -11.29 9.70
N GLU A 83 12.26 -10.09 10.27
CA GLU A 83 12.68 -9.87 11.64
C GLU A 83 11.64 -10.34 12.67
N ASN A 84 12.13 -10.63 13.89
CA ASN A 84 11.30 -10.91 15.06
C ASN A 84 10.71 -9.61 15.62
N TRP A 85 9.73 -9.07 14.90
CA TRP A 85 8.96 -7.91 15.33
C TRP A 85 8.14 -8.24 16.57
N THR A 86 8.16 -7.32 17.54
CA THR A 86 7.22 -7.28 18.66
C THR A 86 6.58 -5.90 18.71
N ILE A 87 5.40 -5.80 19.33
CA ILE A 87 4.72 -4.51 19.48
C ILE A 87 5.57 -3.50 20.26
N HIS A 88 6.43 -3.96 21.18
CA HIS A 88 7.34 -3.11 21.94
C HIS A 88 8.45 -2.53 21.05
N ARG A 89 9.02 -3.36 20.14
CA ARG A 89 10.04 -2.89 19.19
C ARG A 89 9.47 -1.87 18.21
N VAL A 90 8.29 -2.15 17.65
CA VAL A 90 7.60 -1.20 16.76
C VAL A 90 7.28 0.11 17.48
N ALA A 91 6.78 0.04 18.72
CA ALA A 91 6.52 1.23 19.52
C ALA A 91 7.80 2.06 19.79
N GLY A 92 8.93 1.38 20.03
CA GLY A 92 10.25 2.02 20.16
C GLY A 92 10.71 2.72 18.89
N GLU A 93 10.59 2.07 17.73
CA GLU A 93 10.93 2.65 16.41
C GLU A 93 10.06 3.87 16.06
N LEU A 94 8.81 3.88 16.53
CA LEU A 94 7.85 4.96 16.30
C LEU A 94 7.87 6.03 17.41
N TYR A 95 8.71 5.88 18.45
CA TYR A 95 8.78 6.77 19.61
C TYR A 95 7.42 7.00 20.31
N VAL A 96 6.58 5.96 20.36
CA VAL A 96 5.26 6.00 21.02
C VAL A 96 5.16 4.96 22.12
N SER A 97 4.26 5.16 23.07
CA SER A 97 3.93 4.11 24.04
C SER A 97 3.11 3.00 23.38
N VAL A 98 3.29 1.76 23.85
CA VAL A 98 2.51 0.60 23.38
C VAL A 98 1.01 0.81 23.58
N SER A 99 0.61 1.48 24.65
CA SER A 99 -0.79 1.81 24.95
C SER A 99 -1.38 2.76 23.90
N LEU A 100 -0.64 3.80 23.52
CA LEU A 100 -1.06 4.74 22.47
C LEU A 100 -1.15 4.03 21.12
N LEU A 101 -0.14 3.22 20.77
CA LEU A 101 -0.11 2.43 19.55
C LEU A 101 -1.36 1.53 19.44
N LYS A 102 -1.65 0.73 20.48
CA LYS A 102 -2.84 -0.14 20.50
C LYS A 102 -4.14 0.65 20.38
N LYS A 103 -4.25 1.78 21.08
CA LYS A 103 -5.44 2.64 21.03
C LYS A 103 -5.66 3.14 19.60
N LYS A 104 -4.63 3.68 18.95
CA LYS A 104 -4.68 4.21 17.58
C LYS A 104 -5.02 3.13 16.56
N LEU A 105 -4.37 1.96 16.63
CA LEU A 105 -4.70 0.84 15.74
C LEU A 105 -6.14 0.37 15.92
N LYS A 106 -6.66 0.38 17.15
CA LYS A 106 -8.07 0.04 17.42
C LYS A 106 -9.03 1.09 16.84
N GLU A 107 -8.71 2.38 16.95
CA GLU A 107 -9.46 3.47 16.29
C GLU A 107 -9.50 3.29 14.77
N GLU A 108 -8.44 2.73 14.19
CA GLU A 108 -8.31 2.39 12.76
C GLU A 108 -8.87 1.00 12.39
N ASN A 109 -9.60 0.33 13.30
CA ASN A 109 -10.18 -1.00 13.10
C ASN A 109 -9.16 -2.10 12.71
N THR A 110 -7.92 -1.97 13.18
CA THR A 110 -6.85 -2.93 12.91
C THR A 110 -6.08 -3.30 14.18
N SER A 111 -5.06 -4.14 14.04
CA SER A 111 -4.21 -4.56 15.14
C SER A 111 -2.78 -4.79 14.64
N TYR A 112 -1.82 -4.71 15.57
CA TYR A 112 -0.41 -5.01 15.27
C TYR A 112 -0.24 -6.38 14.61
N THR A 113 -0.90 -7.41 15.14
CA THR A 113 -0.79 -8.79 14.62
C THR A 113 -1.37 -8.91 13.21
N ARG A 114 -2.45 -8.17 12.93
CA ARG A 114 -3.04 -8.11 11.59
C ARG A 114 -2.08 -7.44 10.61
N ILE A 115 -1.52 -6.29 10.95
CA ILE A 115 -0.58 -5.56 10.06
C ILE A 115 0.67 -6.40 9.78
N LEU A 116 1.25 -7.03 10.81
CA LEU A 116 2.40 -7.92 10.64
C LEU A 116 2.07 -9.08 9.69
N LEU A 117 0.90 -9.68 9.85
CA LEU A 117 0.43 -10.74 8.95
C LEU A 117 0.31 -10.23 7.51
N GLU A 118 -0.37 -9.11 7.30
CA GLU A 118 -0.58 -8.52 5.97
C GLU A 118 0.75 -8.21 5.27
N CYS A 119 1.72 -7.60 5.98
CA CYS A 119 3.06 -7.32 5.45
C CYS A 119 3.78 -8.61 5.04
N ARG A 120 3.75 -9.65 5.89
CA ARG A 120 4.36 -10.96 5.61
C ARG A 120 3.73 -11.67 4.42
N MET A 121 2.41 -11.62 4.30
CA MET A 121 1.67 -12.25 3.21
C MET A 121 1.90 -11.54 1.88
N LYS A 122 1.82 -10.20 1.87
CA LYS A 122 2.17 -9.40 0.69
C LYS A 122 3.58 -9.72 0.20
N LYS A 123 4.56 -9.71 1.10
CA LYS A 123 5.94 -10.07 0.75
C LYS A 123 6.07 -11.49 0.22
N ALA A 124 5.34 -12.44 0.81
CA ALA A 124 5.35 -13.83 0.35
C ALA A 124 4.80 -13.95 -1.08
N SER A 125 3.70 -13.26 -1.39
CA SER A 125 3.12 -13.28 -2.73
C SER A 125 4.08 -12.73 -3.79
N GLU A 126 4.76 -11.61 -3.52
CA GLU A 126 5.81 -11.08 -4.39
C GLU A 126 6.92 -12.09 -4.64
N LEU A 127 7.44 -12.71 -3.57
CA LEU A 127 8.56 -13.65 -3.66
C LEU A 127 8.18 -14.94 -4.39
N ILE A 128 6.95 -15.44 -4.23
CA ILE A 128 6.48 -16.65 -4.92
C ILE A 128 6.36 -16.41 -6.43
N VAL A 129 5.90 -15.23 -6.84
CA VAL A 129 5.82 -14.87 -8.26
C VAL A 129 7.22 -14.73 -8.86
N MET A 130 8.18 -14.17 -8.12
CA MET A 130 9.55 -13.98 -8.60
C MET A 130 10.41 -15.24 -8.55
N GLN A 131 10.14 -16.19 -7.65
CA GLN A 131 10.98 -17.37 -7.43
C GLN A 131 10.18 -18.66 -7.67
N GLU A 132 10.37 -19.25 -8.85
CA GLU A 132 9.83 -20.56 -9.16
C GLU A 132 10.42 -21.63 -8.22
N GLY A 133 9.61 -22.12 -7.27
CA GLY A 133 9.83 -23.42 -6.63
C GLY A 133 10.38 -23.45 -5.20
N ALA A 134 10.69 -22.33 -4.54
CA ALA A 134 11.33 -22.35 -3.21
C ALA A 134 10.41 -21.90 -2.06
N VAL A 135 9.23 -22.51 -1.88
CA VAL A 135 8.26 -22.19 -0.79
C VAL A 135 8.93 -22.14 0.60
N LYS A 136 9.88 -23.05 0.85
CA LYS A 136 10.67 -23.08 2.09
C LYS A 136 11.51 -21.80 2.26
N LYS A 137 12.19 -21.35 1.20
CA LYS A 137 13.00 -20.12 1.21
C LYS A 137 12.13 -18.89 1.42
N VAL A 138 10.98 -18.82 0.73
CA VAL A 138 10.01 -17.73 0.91
C VAL A 138 9.53 -17.64 2.36
N ALA A 139 9.20 -18.77 2.99
CA ALA A 139 8.76 -18.79 4.39
C ALA A 139 9.79 -18.11 5.31
N TYR A 140 11.07 -18.46 5.18
CA TYR A 140 12.14 -17.85 5.97
C TYR A 140 12.34 -16.36 5.65
N GLN A 141 12.27 -15.97 4.37
CA GLN A 141 12.38 -14.57 3.95
C GLN A 141 11.21 -13.71 4.46
N CYS A 142 10.07 -14.31 4.77
CA CYS A 142 8.93 -13.65 5.40
C CYS A 142 8.90 -13.77 6.93
N GLY A 143 9.97 -14.28 7.57
CA GLY A 143 10.08 -14.33 9.03
C GLY A 143 9.30 -15.47 9.69
N TYR A 144 9.05 -16.56 8.96
CA TYR A 144 8.49 -17.79 9.50
C TYR A 144 9.59 -18.83 9.73
N SER A 145 9.69 -19.33 10.96
CA SER A 145 10.58 -20.45 11.30
C SER A 145 10.01 -21.81 10.88
N SER A 146 8.69 -21.93 10.80
CA SER A 146 7.97 -23.15 10.44
C SER A 146 7.28 -23.02 9.08
N VAL A 147 7.73 -23.81 8.12
CA VAL A 147 7.14 -23.87 6.76
C VAL A 147 5.68 -24.35 6.79
N PRO A 148 5.30 -25.40 7.55
CA PRO A 148 3.89 -25.80 7.66
C PRO A 148 3.00 -24.67 8.20
N TYR A 149 3.48 -23.93 9.20
CA TYR A 149 2.74 -22.80 9.75
C TYR A 149 2.56 -21.69 8.71
N PHE A 150 3.62 -21.34 7.99
CA PHE A 150 3.55 -20.40 6.87
C PHE A 150 2.51 -20.81 5.83
N ILE A 151 2.53 -22.07 5.37
CA ILE A 151 1.57 -22.58 4.38
C ILE A 151 0.13 -22.48 4.90
N SER A 152 -0.10 -22.83 6.16
CA SER A 152 -1.43 -22.73 6.79
C SER A 152 -1.92 -21.29 6.83
N GLN A 153 -1.04 -20.35 7.15
CA GLN A 153 -1.35 -18.93 7.27
C GLN A 153 -1.58 -18.30 5.89
N PHE A 154 -0.76 -18.67 4.90
CA PHE A 154 -0.91 -18.24 3.51
C PHE A 154 -2.24 -18.72 2.93
N ARG A 155 -2.57 -20.00 3.14
CA ARG A 155 -3.87 -20.56 2.73
C ARG A 155 -5.04 -19.88 3.44
N LYS A 156 -4.92 -19.57 4.73
CA LYS A 156 -5.97 -18.85 5.47
C LYS A 156 -6.17 -17.43 4.92
N TYR A 157 -5.09 -16.76 4.53
CA TYR A 157 -5.11 -15.38 4.05
C TYR A 157 -5.64 -15.28 2.61
N TYR A 158 -5.12 -16.11 1.71
CA TYR A 158 -5.41 -16.04 0.27
C TYR A 158 -6.45 -17.05 -0.23
N GLY A 159 -6.72 -18.11 0.53
CA GLY A 159 -7.67 -19.19 0.16
C GLY A 159 -7.04 -20.37 -0.57
N TYR A 160 -5.76 -20.29 -0.97
CA TYR A 160 -5.03 -21.35 -1.68
C TYR A 160 -3.59 -21.47 -1.17
N THR A 161 -2.89 -22.55 -1.53
CA THR A 161 -1.51 -22.79 -1.08
C THR A 161 -0.47 -22.05 -1.92
N PRO A 162 0.70 -21.71 -1.35
CA PRO A 162 1.81 -21.11 -2.09
C PRO A 162 2.17 -21.85 -3.39
N SER A 163 2.15 -23.19 -3.38
CA SER A 163 2.48 -24.01 -4.55
C SER A 163 1.47 -23.92 -5.71
N ARG A 164 0.22 -23.49 -5.43
CA ARG A 164 -0.80 -23.24 -6.47
C ARG A 164 -0.73 -21.82 -7.05
N CYS A 165 0.04 -20.94 -6.42
CA CYS A 165 0.32 -19.60 -6.93
C CYS A 165 1.34 -19.74 -8.06
N LYS A 166 0.88 -20.07 -9.27
CA LYS A 166 1.69 -20.06 -10.48
C LYS A 166 1.45 -18.75 -11.25
N PRO A 167 2.45 -18.22 -11.96
CA PRO A 167 2.31 -17.06 -12.84
C PRO A 167 1.52 -17.40 -14.12
N ASP A 168 0.42 -18.15 -14.02
CA ASP A 168 -0.51 -18.30 -15.13
C ASP A 168 -1.38 -17.03 -15.18
N GLY A 169 -1.16 -16.23 -16.23
CA GLY A 169 -1.53 -14.81 -16.36
C GLY A 169 -2.99 -14.41 -16.14
N ASN A 170 -3.91 -15.35 -15.93
CA ASN A 170 -5.32 -15.07 -15.61
C ASN A 170 -5.60 -14.95 -14.10
N LEU A 171 -4.77 -15.56 -13.24
CA LEU A 171 -4.96 -15.45 -11.79
C LEU A 171 -4.31 -14.18 -11.22
N PHE A 172 -3.24 -13.69 -11.86
CA PHE A 172 -2.43 -12.54 -11.42
C PHE A 172 -3.24 -11.26 -11.16
N TYR A 173 -4.20 -10.91 -12.02
CA TYR A 173 -4.98 -9.68 -11.84
C TYR A 173 -5.98 -9.74 -10.67
N SER A 174 -6.47 -10.94 -10.31
CA SER A 174 -7.31 -11.11 -9.13
C SER A 174 -6.54 -11.06 -7.80
N PHE A 175 -5.20 -11.14 -7.85
CA PHE A 175 -4.32 -11.20 -6.67
C PHE A 175 -3.89 -9.82 -6.15
N ILE A 176 -3.76 -8.82 -7.02
CA ILE A 176 -3.34 -7.44 -6.65
C ILE A 176 -4.56 -6.56 -6.28
N ALA A 177 -5.77 -6.92 -6.73
CA ALA A 177 -6.98 -6.11 -6.59
C ALA A 177 -7.75 -6.31 -5.27
N LYS A 178 -7.13 -6.89 -4.23
CA LYS A 178 -7.77 -7.21 -2.94
C LYS A 178 -7.06 -6.61 -1.75
#